data_AF-A0A524PUB3-F1
#
_entry.id   AF-A0A524PUB3-F1
#
_cell.length_a   1.000
_cell.length_b   1.000
_cell.length_c   1.000
_cell.angle_alpha   90.00
_cell.angle_beta   90.00
_cell.angle_gamma   90.00
#
_symmetry.space_group_name_H-M   'P 1'
#
loop_
_entity.id
_entity.type
_entity.pdbx_description
1 polymer ?
#
loop_
_entity_poly.entity_id
_entity_poly.type
_entity_poly.pdbx_seq_one_letter_code
_entity_poly.pdbx_strand_id
1 'polypeptide(L)'
;MKICSDQRFREGEGDALYIDMGRLREEYGYVGLWYARDRSEESVITTEIYVSMDDNRPSSSSEEIKESNFKQAVRYRMPGDAGHIWVASRISEGGYGKMKLHPFSKESAYINCRVIRNRAHGADVVGTGIIRGGEVRFARIGIEDLLGTIDYEDTILYLVLIREAPPADWRADGFLGVQGLPVQVPSCIFSDDGKYSSWNGQNPLDVITR
;
A
#
# COMPACT_ATOMS: atom_id res chain seq x y z
N MET A 1 -0.82 16.16 2.50
CA MET A 1 -1.52 15.13 3.30
C MET A 1 -1.78 15.71 4.68
N LYS A 2 -2.95 15.45 5.26
CA LYS A 2 -3.31 15.89 6.62
C LYS A 2 -4.35 14.95 7.21
N ILE A 3 -4.34 14.78 8.54
CA ILE A 3 -5.46 14.17 9.25
C ILE A 3 -6.51 15.25 9.47
N CYS A 4 -7.77 14.91 9.22
CA CYS A 4 -8.92 15.77 9.44
C CYS A 4 -9.89 15.02 10.34
N SER A 5 -10.36 15.66 11.40
CA SER A 5 -11.59 15.22 12.07
C SER A 5 -12.77 15.55 11.16
N ASP A 6 -13.69 14.61 10.96
CA ASP A 6 -14.89 14.82 10.14
C ASP A 6 -16.13 14.40 10.93
N GLN A 7 -16.94 15.39 11.32
CA GLN A 7 -18.22 15.15 12.00
C GLN A 7 -19.31 14.63 11.04
N ARG A 8 -19.06 14.58 9.73
CA ARG A 8 -20.02 14.13 8.71
C ARG A 8 -19.96 12.62 8.46
N PHE A 9 -19.30 11.85 9.31
CA PHE A 9 -19.46 10.40 9.29
C PHE A 9 -20.86 10.05 9.82
N ARG A 10 -21.55 9.11 9.15
CA ARG A 10 -22.97 8.82 9.40
C ARG A 10 -23.26 8.34 10.83
N GLU A 11 -22.26 7.86 11.53
CA GLU A 11 -22.41 7.13 12.80
C GLU A 11 -21.54 7.70 13.95
N GLY A 12 -20.94 8.90 13.81
CA GLY A 12 -20.22 9.56 14.91
C GLY A 12 -19.05 10.47 14.49
N GLU A 13 -18.27 10.95 15.46
CA GLU A 13 -17.03 11.69 15.20
C GLU A 13 -15.86 10.73 14.96
N GLY A 14 -15.22 10.82 13.80
CA GLY A 14 -14.03 10.04 13.45
C GLY A 14 -12.96 10.89 12.80
N ASP A 15 -11.77 10.31 12.62
CA ASP A 15 -10.72 10.93 11.83
C ASP A 15 -10.64 10.28 10.45
N ALA A 16 -10.23 11.10 9.47
CA ALA A 16 -9.91 10.64 8.14
C ALA A 16 -8.54 11.18 7.72
N LEU A 17 -7.76 10.34 7.07
CA LEU A 17 -6.56 10.78 6.37
C LEU A 17 -6.97 11.34 5.00
N TYR A 18 -6.71 12.63 4.78
CA TYR A 18 -6.89 13.29 3.50
C TYR A 18 -5.59 13.29 2.68
N ILE A 19 -5.72 12.79 1.45
CA ILE A 19 -4.63 12.61 0.49
C ILE A 19 -4.99 13.37 -0.79
N ASP A 20 -4.13 14.33 -1.15
CA ASP A 20 -4.21 15.09 -2.40
C ASP A 20 -3.41 14.33 -3.46
N MET A 21 -4.11 13.54 -4.27
CA MET A 21 -3.51 12.72 -5.31
C MET A 21 -3.04 13.56 -6.50
N GLY A 22 -3.69 14.69 -6.74
CA GLY A 22 -3.28 15.69 -7.74
C GLY A 22 -1.84 16.16 -7.53
N ARG A 23 -1.47 16.49 -6.29
CA ARG A 23 -0.09 16.85 -5.93
C ARG A 23 0.85 15.66 -5.88
N LEU A 24 0.41 14.53 -5.31
CA LEU A 24 1.31 13.39 -5.14
C LEU A 24 1.74 12.78 -6.47
N ARG A 25 0.87 12.73 -7.48
CA ARG A 25 1.22 12.14 -8.79
C ARG A 25 2.23 12.97 -9.60
N GLU A 26 2.45 14.23 -9.24
CA GLU A 26 3.52 15.05 -9.84
C GLU A 26 4.91 14.58 -9.40
N GLU A 27 5.00 13.93 -8.23
CA GLU A 27 6.27 13.51 -7.63
C GLU A 27 6.43 11.99 -7.54
N TYR A 28 5.35 11.22 -7.36
CA TYR A 28 5.38 9.79 -7.09
C TYR A 28 4.60 8.98 -8.13
N GLY A 29 5.25 7.99 -8.73
CA GLY A 29 4.60 7.03 -9.65
C GLY A 29 3.76 5.96 -8.96
N TYR A 30 3.92 5.80 -7.64
CA TYR A 30 3.13 4.87 -6.83
C TYR A 30 2.75 5.48 -5.49
N VAL A 31 1.48 5.31 -5.13
CA VAL A 31 0.92 5.62 -3.81
C VAL A 31 0.13 4.40 -3.36
N GLY A 32 0.46 3.87 -2.18
CA GLY A 32 -0.20 2.69 -1.64
C GLY A 32 -0.45 2.77 -0.15
N LEU A 33 -1.48 2.08 0.30
CA LEU A 33 -1.81 1.87 1.70
C LEU A 33 -1.51 0.40 2.04
N TRP A 34 -0.57 0.17 2.93
CA TRP A 34 -0.07 -1.16 3.26
C TRP A 34 -0.43 -1.54 4.69
N TYR A 35 -0.93 -2.75 4.89
CA TYR A 35 -1.26 -3.30 6.19
C TYR A 35 -0.02 -3.87 6.88
N ALA A 36 0.16 -3.60 8.16
CA ALA A 36 1.31 -4.07 8.91
C ALA A 36 0.97 -5.02 10.04
N ARG A 37 0.01 -4.64 10.89
CA ARG A 37 -0.25 -5.35 12.14
C ARG A 37 -1.60 -4.95 12.72
N ASP A 38 -2.17 -5.92 13.43
CA ASP A 38 -3.26 -5.76 14.37
C ASP A 38 -2.79 -6.28 15.74
N ARG A 39 -3.15 -5.56 16.82
CA ARG A 39 -2.92 -5.98 18.20
C ARG A 39 -4.23 -6.14 19.00
N SER A 40 -5.38 -5.80 18.43
CA SER A 40 -6.68 -5.87 19.08
C SER A 40 -7.42 -7.13 18.64
N GLU A 41 -7.51 -8.13 19.52
CA GLU A 41 -8.30 -9.34 19.26
C GLU A 41 -9.82 -9.10 19.37
N GLU A 42 -10.23 -7.94 19.89
CA GLU A 42 -11.61 -7.67 20.32
C GLU A 42 -12.42 -6.88 19.28
N SER A 43 -11.77 -6.04 18.46
CA SER A 43 -12.43 -5.10 17.54
C SER A 43 -12.13 -5.39 16.08
N VAL A 44 -13.18 -5.47 15.24
CA VAL A 44 -13.00 -5.60 13.79
C VAL A 44 -12.98 -4.20 13.16
N ILE A 45 -11.84 -3.82 12.61
CA ILE A 45 -11.66 -2.50 11.99
C ILE A 45 -11.72 -2.63 10.45
N THR A 46 -12.68 -1.94 9.83
CA THR A 46 -12.82 -1.89 8.36
C THR A 46 -12.25 -0.59 7.83
N THR A 47 -11.31 -0.67 6.89
CA THR A 47 -10.77 0.51 6.21
C THR A 47 -11.72 0.92 5.09
N GLU A 48 -12.17 2.17 5.09
CA GLU A 48 -13.04 2.74 4.07
C GLU A 48 -12.26 3.74 3.23
N ILE A 49 -12.28 3.55 1.91
CA ILE A 49 -11.64 4.42 0.94
C ILE A 49 -12.70 5.20 0.19
N TYR A 50 -12.56 6.51 0.17
CA TYR A 50 -13.43 7.42 -0.55
C TYR A 50 -12.62 8.12 -1.62
N VAL A 51 -13.08 8.08 -2.87
CA VAL A 51 -12.41 8.73 -4.01
C VAL A 51 -13.28 9.87 -4.54
N SER A 52 -12.69 11.05 -4.73
CA SER A 52 -13.38 12.21 -5.31
C SER A 52 -12.48 12.93 -6.30
N MET A 53 -13.12 13.67 -7.21
CA MET A 53 -12.45 14.63 -8.09
C MET A 53 -12.45 16.05 -7.49
N ASP A 54 -13.29 16.30 -6.49
CA ASP A 54 -13.45 17.59 -5.83
C ASP A 54 -12.91 17.53 -4.39
N ASP A 55 -12.82 18.67 -3.70
CA ASP A 55 -12.33 18.76 -2.30
C ASP A 55 -13.30 18.15 -1.27
N ASN A 56 -14.45 17.63 -1.71
CA ASN A 56 -15.48 17.07 -0.85
C ASN A 56 -15.40 15.55 -0.81
N ARG A 57 -15.45 14.99 0.41
CA ARG A 57 -15.59 13.56 0.64
C ARG A 57 -16.99 13.09 0.17
N PRO A 58 -17.07 12.04 -0.66
CA PRO A 58 -18.33 11.39 -1.01
C PRO A 58 -19.07 10.83 0.21
N SER A 59 -20.40 10.71 0.11
CA SER A 59 -21.23 10.15 1.18
C SER A 59 -21.09 8.63 1.35
N SER A 60 -20.60 7.94 0.32
CA SER A 60 -20.37 6.49 0.31
C SER A 60 -18.92 6.19 -0.05
N SER A 61 -18.38 5.15 0.58
CA SER A 61 -17.07 4.60 0.24
C SER A 61 -17.07 4.10 -1.21
N SER A 62 -15.95 4.32 -1.90
CA SER A 62 -15.66 3.71 -3.20
C SER A 62 -15.17 2.28 -3.03
N GLU A 63 -14.49 2.01 -1.91
CA GLU A 63 -14.00 0.69 -1.55
C GLU A 63 -14.04 0.49 -0.04
N GLU A 64 -14.39 -0.73 0.38
CA GLU A 64 -14.35 -1.16 1.78
C GLU A 64 -13.43 -2.36 1.89
N ILE A 65 -12.42 -2.24 2.74
CA ILE A 65 -11.42 -3.26 2.92
C ILE A 65 -11.48 -3.75 4.36
N LYS A 66 -12.15 -4.89 4.51
CA LYS A 66 -12.20 -5.61 5.77
C LYS A 66 -10.79 -6.01 6.18
N GLU A 67 -10.52 -5.95 7.46
CA GLU A 67 -9.23 -6.30 8.04
C GLU A 67 -8.72 -7.68 7.60
N SER A 68 -9.60 -8.68 7.56
CA SER A 68 -9.27 -10.03 7.07
C SER A 68 -8.80 -10.05 5.62
N ASN A 69 -9.37 -9.18 4.77
CA ASN A 69 -8.94 -9.02 3.38
C ASN A 69 -7.60 -8.27 3.32
N PHE A 70 -7.35 -7.29 4.20
CA PHE A 70 -6.06 -6.61 4.31
C PHE A 70 -4.96 -7.52 4.83
N LYS A 71 -5.26 -8.46 5.74
CA LYS A 71 -4.33 -9.52 6.16
C LYS A 71 -3.91 -10.42 4.99
N GLN A 72 -4.76 -10.59 3.96
CA GLN A 72 -4.48 -11.43 2.79
C GLN A 72 -3.81 -10.67 1.64
N ALA A 73 -4.36 -9.53 1.24
CA ALA A 73 -3.86 -8.72 0.12
C ALA A 73 -2.65 -7.86 0.52
N VAL A 74 -2.58 -7.46 1.79
CA VAL A 74 -1.54 -6.64 2.45
C VAL A 74 -1.38 -5.22 1.88
N ARG A 75 -1.82 -4.96 0.66
CA ARG A 75 -1.55 -3.71 -0.07
C ARG A 75 -2.77 -3.28 -0.86
N TYR A 76 -3.04 -1.98 -0.81
CA TYR A 76 -3.98 -1.29 -1.67
C TYR A 76 -3.23 -0.22 -2.46
N ARG A 77 -3.25 -0.31 -3.80
CA ARG A 77 -2.71 0.73 -4.68
C ARG A 77 -3.80 1.77 -4.92
N MET A 78 -3.51 3.03 -4.59
CA MET A 78 -4.46 4.11 -4.83
C MET A 78 -4.61 4.39 -6.33
N PRO A 79 -5.84 4.67 -6.82
CA PRO A 79 -6.07 5.05 -8.21
C PRO A 79 -5.30 6.33 -8.56
N GLY A 80 -4.47 6.28 -9.60
CA GLY A 80 -3.62 7.42 -10.00
C GLY A 80 -4.36 8.56 -10.69
N ASP A 81 -5.57 8.29 -11.17
CA ASP A 81 -6.48 9.25 -11.80
C ASP A 81 -7.37 10.00 -10.81
N ALA A 82 -7.40 9.58 -9.54
CA ALA A 82 -8.12 10.27 -8.47
C ALA A 82 -7.61 11.71 -8.26
N GLY A 83 -8.52 12.64 -7.95
CA GLY A 83 -8.15 13.97 -7.46
C GLY A 83 -7.77 13.91 -5.98
N HIS A 84 -8.67 13.36 -5.17
CA HIS A 84 -8.56 13.30 -3.72
C HIS A 84 -9.01 11.93 -3.19
N ILE A 85 -8.32 11.49 -2.13
CA ILE A 85 -8.65 10.25 -1.42
C ILE A 85 -8.79 10.54 0.08
N TRP A 86 -9.85 10.00 0.68
CA TRP A 86 -10.00 9.91 2.13
C TRP A 86 -9.90 8.47 2.55
N VAL A 87 -9.13 8.23 3.60
CA VAL A 87 -9.04 6.93 4.27
C VAL A 87 -9.61 7.10 5.66
N ALA A 88 -10.65 6.33 5.99
CA ALA A 88 -11.24 6.29 7.32
C ALA A 88 -11.27 4.84 7.82
N SER A 89 -11.49 4.66 9.12
CA SER A 89 -11.57 3.33 9.74
C SER A 89 -12.87 3.21 10.52
N ARG A 90 -13.75 2.31 10.09
CA ARG A 90 -15.02 2.02 10.75
C ARG A 90 -14.85 0.82 11.69
N ILE A 91 -15.34 0.98 12.92
CA ILE A 91 -15.32 -0.04 13.97
C ILE A 91 -16.64 -0.80 13.94
N SER A 92 -16.62 -2.11 14.21
CA SER A 92 -17.81 -2.99 14.15
C SER A 92 -19.00 -2.53 15.00
N GLU A 93 -18.78 -1.74 16.06
CA GLU A 93 -19.84 -1.22 16.93
C GLU A 93 -20.55 0.03 16.38
N GLY A 94 -20.26 0.43 15.14
CA GLY A 94 -20.89 1.57 14.47
C GLY A 94 -20.17 2.90 14.70
N GLY A 95 -18.93 2.88 15.20
CA GLY A 95 -18.10 4.07 15.38
C GLY A 95 -17.05 4.24 14.28
N TYR A 96 -16.41 5.40 14.24
CA TYR A 96 -15.19 5.63 13.45
C TYR A 96 -14.00 5.82 14.38
N GLY A 97 -12.88 5.19 14.03
CA GLY A 97 -11.64 5.25 14.80
C GLY A 97 -10.94 6.61 14.70
N LYS A 98 -10.04 6.85 15.65
CA LYS A 98 -9.09 7.97 15.59
C LYS A 98 -7.83 7.55 14.84
N MET A 99 -7.16 8.54 14.23
CA MET A 99 -5.98 8.28 13.41
C MET A 99 -4.79 9.12 13.87
N LYS A 100 -3.60 8.53 13.77
CA LYS A 100 -2.33 9.23 14.02
C LYS A 100 -1.34 8.94 12.90
N LEU A 101 -0.99 9.99 12.17
CA LEU A 101 0.02 9.95 11.12
C LEU A 101 1.37 10.30 11.74
N HIS A 102 2.30 9.37 11.65
CA HIS A 102 3.67 9.58 12.09
C HIS A 102 4.47 10.36 11.02
N PRO A 103 5.63 10.94 11.40
CA PRO A 103 6.53 11.54 10.43
C PRO A 103 6.94 10.56 9.32
N PHE A 104 7.21 11.11 8.15
CA PHE A 104 7.71 10.34 7.02
C PHE A 104 9.16 9.93 7.23
N SER A 105 9.44 8.66 6.96
CA SER A 105 10.78 8.10 6.78
C SER A 105 11.11 7.98 5.30
N LYS A 106 12.40 7.90 4.97
CA LYS A 106 12.91 7.75 3.62
C LYS A 106 13.78 6.50 3.54
N GLU A 107 13.47 5.62 2.60
CA GLU A 107 14.15 4.33 2.37
C GLU A 107 14.19 4.01 0.86
N SER A 108 14.58 2.78 0.51
CA SER A 108 14.59 2.32 -0.89
C SER A 108 13.55 1.22 -1.15
N ALA A 109 12.98 1.22 -2.36
CA ALA A 109 12.12 0.14 -2.83
C ALA A 109 12.95 -1.06 -3.26
N TYR A 110 12.35 -2.25 -3.24
CA TYR A 110 12.94 -3.45 -3.82
C TYR A 110 11.89 -4.43 -4.33
N ILE A 111 12.28 -5.34 -5.21
CA ILE A 111 11.48 -6.49 -5.64
C ILE A 111 12.34 -7.74 -5.54
N ASN A 112 11.86 -8.74 -4.79
CA ASN A 112 12.41 -10.09 -4.88
C ASN A 112 11.98 -10.69 -6.22
N CYS A 113 12.89 -11.26 -6.99
CA CYS A 113 12.58 -11.81 -8.31
C CYS A 113 13.02 -13.26 -8.47
N ARG A 114 12.28 -14.00 -9.29
CA ARG A 114 12.64 -15.31 -9.83
C ARG A 114 12.42 -15.29 -11.33
N VAL A 115 13.42 -15.71 -12.09
CA VAL A 115 13.28 -15.91 -13.53
C VAL A 115 13.02 -17.39 -13.80
N ILE A 116 12.01 -17.67 -14.61
CA ILE A 116 11.64 -19.02 -15.01
C ILE A 116 11.76 -19.22 -16.51
N ARG A 117 12.09 -20.44 -16.90
CA ARG A 117 12.01 -20.91 -18.28
C ARG A 117 10.88 -21.94 -18.40
N ASN A 118 9.88 -21.62 -19.21
CA ASN A 118 8.76 -22.53 -19.48
C ASN A 118 9.22 -23.71 -20.34
N ARG A 119 8.76 -24.92 -20.00
CA ARG A 119 8.97 -26.17 -20.73
C ARG A 119 7.63 -26.85 -20.99
N ALA A 120 7.62 -27.86 -21.87
CA ALA A 120 6.40 -28.61 -22.21
C ALA A 120 5.66 -29.21 -20.99
N HIS A 121 6.35 -29.46 -19.87
CA HIS A 121 5.79 -30.08 -18.66
C HIS A 121 6.07 -29.30 -17.36
N GLY A 122 6.30 -27.98 -17.42
CA GLY A 122 6.49 -27.17 -16.21
C GLY A 122 7.34 -25.92 -16.44
N ALA A 123 7.90 -25.39 -15.36
CA ALA A 123 8.78 -24.23 -15.39
C ALA A 123 10.00 -24.47 -14.49
N ASP A 124 11.19 -24.17 -15.00
CA ASP A 124 12.43 -24.24 -14.22
C ASP A 124 12.86 -22.85 -13.78
N VAL A 125 13.29 -22.70 -12.53
CA VAL A 125 13.92 -21.46 -12.06
C VAL A 125 15.34 -21.40 -12.62
N VAL A 126 15.63 -20.34 -13.37
CA VAL A 126 16.93 -20.11 -14.02
C VAL A 126 17.71 -18.94 -13.41
N GLY A 127 17.08 -18.15 -12.54
CA GLY A 127 17.73 -17.07 -11.79
C GLY A 127 16.88 -16.60 -10.62
N THR A 128 17.52 -16.10 -9.56
CA THR A 128 16.86 -15.46 -8.42
C THR A 128 17.66 -14.25 -7.97
N GLY A 129 17.00 -13.23 -7.43
CA GLY A 129 17.70 -12.06 -6.92
C GLY A 129 16.78 -10.98 -6.37
N ILE A 130 17.36 -9.80 -6.18
CA ILE A 130 16.67 -8.62 -5.67
C ILE A 130 16.94 -7.47 -6.62
N ILE A 131 15.88 -6.96 -7.24
CA ILE A 131 15.93 -5.75 -8.05
C ILE A 131 15.77 -4.56 -7.12
N ARG A 132 16.73 -3.63 -7.15
CA ARG A 132 16.70 -2.42 -6.32
C ARG A 132 15.90 -1.33 -7.03
N GLY A 133 14.90 -0.79 -6.36
CA GLY A 133 14.14 0.34 -6.83
C GLY A 133 14.74 1.67 -6.40
N GLY A 134 14.01 2.75 -6.69
CA GLY A 134 14.36 4.10 -6.30
C GLY A 134 13.94 4.46 -4.88
N GLU A 135 13.91 5.77 -4.64
CA GLU A 135 13.52 6.36 -3.36
C GLU A 135 12.06 6.09 -3.00
N VAL A 136 11.85 5.75 -1.73
CA VAL A 136 10.55 5.59 -1.10
C VAL A 136 10.44 6.52 0.09
N ARG A 137 9.27 7.15 0.23
CA ARG A 137 8.86 7.79 1.48
C ARG A 137 7.67 7.04 2.04
N PHE A 138 7.68 6.79 3.33
CA PHE A 138 6.54 6.16 3.98
C PHE A 138 6.28 6.73 5.37
N ALA A 139 5.03 6.62 5.82
CA ALA A 139 4.62 7.04 7.15
C ALA A 139 3.73 5.98 7.79
N ARG A 140 3.97 5.69 9.08
CA ARG A 140 3.07 4.86 9.89
C ARG A 140 1.78 5.62 10.14
N ILE A 141 0.66 4.93 10.02
CA ILE A 141 -0.67 5.38 10.41
C ILE A 141 -1.13 4.42 11.51
N GLY A 142 -1.26 4.94 12.73
CA GLY A 142 -1.91 4.22 13.82
C GLY A 142 -3.41 4.54 13.82
N ILE A 143 -4.23 3.52 14.03
CA ILE A 143 -5.69 3.62 14.18
C ILE A 143 -6.05 3.14 15.59
N GLU A 144 -7.04 3.81 16.18
CA GLU A 144 -7.52 3.59 17.54
C GLU A 144 -9.04 3.39 17.55
N ASP A 145 -9.52 2.36 18.24
CA ASP A 145 -10.95 2.00 18.35
C ASP A 145 -11.70 2.68 19.52
N LEU A 146 -10.97 3.31 20.45
CA LEU A 146 -11.50 4.03 21.62
C LEU A 146 -12.19 3.16 22.68
N LEU A 147 -12.10 1.82 22.58
CA LEU A 147 -12.66 0.90 23.56
C LEU A 147 -11.70 0.62 24.73
N GLY A 148 -10.42 0.99 24.58
CA GLY A 148 -9.36 0.70 25.55
C GLY A 148 -8.37 1.84 25.81
N THR A 149 -7.11 1.47 25.94
CA THR A 149 -6.02 2.44 26.15
C THR A 149 -5.67 3.09 24.82
N ILE A 150 -5.78 4.42 24.76
CA ILE A 150 -5.48 5.17 23.55
C ILE A 150 -3.97 5.16 23.27
N ASP A 151 -3.53 4.27 22.38
CA ASP A 151 -2.13 4.12 21.97
C ASP A 151 -1.93 4.06 20.44
N TYR A 152 -3.02 3.99 19.67
CA TYR A 152 -3.01 3.89 18.21
C TYR A 152 -2.25 2.66 17.70
N GLU A 153 -2.34 1.55 18.41
CA GLU A 153 -1.77 0.25 18.02
C GLU A 153 -2.80 -0.79 17.61
N ASP A 154 -4.11 -0.51 17.70
CA ASP A 154 -5.19 -1.44 17.29
C ASP A 154 -5.02 -1.89 15.84
N THR A 155 -4.85 -0.93 14.93
CA THR A 155 -4.47 -1.22 13.54
C THR A 155 -3.32 -0.32 13.09
N ILE A 156 -2.34 -0.93 12.43
CA ILE A 156 -1.19 -0.22 11.85
C ILE A 156 -1.23 -0.35 10.34
N LEU A 157 -1.33 0.80 9.68
CA LEU A 157 -1.16 0.94 8.23
C LEU A 157 0.14 1.72 7.94
N TYR A 158 0.64 1.59 6.72
CA TYR A 158 1.70 2.43 6.16
C TYR A 158 1.19 3.09 4.89
N LEU A 159 1.30 4.41 4.82
CA LEU A 159 1.23 5.11 3.54
C LEU A 159 2.60 5.06 2.89
N VAL A 160 2.67 4.49 1.69
CA VAL A 160 3.91 4.24 0.94
C VAL A 160 3.88 5.03 -0.36
N LEU A 161 4.90 5.85 -0.59
CA LEU A 161 5.09 6.71 -1.76
C LEU A 161 6.40 6.31 -2.45
N ILE A 162 6.33 5.83 -3.69
CA ILE A 162 7.52 5.45 -4.47
C ILE A 162 7.65 6.42 -5.64
N ARG A 163 8.81 7.05 -5.76
CA ARG A 163 9.07 8.05 -6.80
C ARG A 163 8.94 7.43 -8.19
N GLU A 164 9.64 6.31 -8.40
CA GLU A 164 9.69 5.61 -9.68
C GLU A 164 9.09 4.21 -9.53
N ALA A 165 7.85 4.04 -9.97
CA ALA A 165 7.19 2.74 -9.97
C ALA A 165 7.86 1.78 -10.99
N PRO A 166 7.79 0.46 -10.77
CA PRO A 166 8.20 -0.51 -11.77
C PRO A 166 7.44 -0.33 -13.09
N PRO A 167 8.04 -0.70 -14.23
CA PRO A 167 7.36 -0.72 -15.51
C PRO A 167 6.08 -1.56 -15.47
N ALA A 168 5.03 -1.10 -16.17
CA ALA A 168 3.71 -1.73 -16.14
C ALA A 168 3.70 -3.17 -16.69
N ASP A 169 4.60 -3.47 -17.63
CA ASP A 169 4.81 -4.80 -18.21
C ASP A 169 5.30 -5.84 -17.18
N TRP A 170 5.85 -5.41 -16.04
CA TRP A 170 6.26 -6.31 -14.96
C TRP A 170 5.07 -6.79 -14.12
N ARG A 171 3.98 -6.01 -14.06
CA ARG A 171 2.83 -6.25 -13.17
C ARG A 171 3.24 -6.48 -11.71
N ALA A 172 4.25 -5.72 -11.26
CA ALA A 172 4.96 -5.99 -10.01
C ALA A 172 4.36 -5.31 -8.75
N ASP A 173 3.20 -4.66 -8.85
CA ASP A 173 2.61 -3.88 -7.75
C ASP A 173 2.45 -4.68 -6.44
N GLY A 174 2.07 -5.95 -6.54
CA GLY A 174 1.90 -6.86 -5.40
C GLY A 174 3.21 -7.41 -4.82
N PHE A 175 4.35 -7.12 -5.46
CA PHE A 175 5.67 -7.66 -5.13
C PHE A 175 6.65 -6.59 -4.64
N LEU A 176 6.21 -5.33 -4.59
CA LEU A 176 6.98 -4.20 -4.09
C LEU A 176 7.22 -4.33 -2.58
N GLY A 177 8.49 -4.17 -2.20
CA GLY A 177 8.95 -4.04 -0.82
C GLY A 177 9.62 -2.70 -0.56
N VAL A 178 9.71 -2.35 0.71
CA VAL A 178 10.40 -1.15 1.20
C VAL A 178 11.38 -1.59 2.29
N GLN A 179 12.63 -1.16 2.19
CA GLN A 179 13.63 -1.46 3.21
C GLN A 179 13.17 -0.95 4.58
N GLY A 180 13.39 -1.74 5.63
CA GLY A 180 13.01 -1.37 7.00
C GLY A 180 11.51 -1.54 7.35
N LEU A 181 10.62 -1.80 6.37
CA LEU A 181 9.23 -2.14 6.68
C LEU A 181 9.05 -3.63 6.96
N PRO A 182 8.38 -4.02 8.06
CA PRO A 182 8.15 -5.43 8.43
C PRO A 182 7.02 -6.08 7.62
N VAL A 183 6.93 -5.79 6.32
CA VAL A 183 5.87 -6.28 5.44
C VAL A 183 6.43 -7.35 4.52
N GLN A 184 5.95 -8.59 4.64
CA GLN A 184 6.39 -9.68 3.78
C GLN A 184 6.00 -9.43 2.32
N VAL A 185 6.94 -9.69 1.40
CA VAL A 185 6.75 -9.54 -0.05
C VAL A 185 7.00 -10.87 -0.76
N PRO A 186 6.08 -11.34 -1.61
CA PRO A 186 6.33 -12.50 -2.45
C PRO A 186 7.42 -12.20 -3.49
N SER A 187 7.96 -13.24 -4.13
CA SER A 187 8.85 -13.07 -5.27
C SER A 187 8.05 -12.86 -6.56
N CYS A 188 8.38 -11.82 -7.33
CA CYS A 188 7.85 -11.61 -8.67
C CYS A 188 8.45 -12.64 -9.63
N ILE A 189 7.63 -13.24 -10.48
CA ILE A 189 8.04 -14.29 -11.43
C ILE A 189 8.13 -13.68 -12.83
N PHE A 190 9.31 -13.76 -13.43
CA PHE A 190 9.59 -13.28 -14.78
C PHE A 190 9.84 -14.48 -15.70
N SER A 191 9.24 -14.48 -16.89
CA SER A 191 9.52 -15.51 -17.90
C SER A 191 10.73 -15.11 -18.74
N ASP A 192 11.61 -16.05 -19.06
CA ASP A 192 12.77 -15.85 -19.93
C ASP A 192 12.35 -15.63 -21.40
N ASP A 193 11.65 -14.52 -21.70
CA ASP A 193 11.06 -14.20 -23.00
C ASP A 193 11.56 -12.89 -23.64
N GLY A 194 12.42 -12.14 -22.93
CA GLY A 194 13.10 -10.96 -23.43
C GLY A 194 12.26 -9.67 -23.52
N LYS A 195 11.06 -9.62 -22.94
CA LYS A 195 10.12 -8.50 -23.17
C LYS A 195 10.11 -7.41 -22.10
N TYR A 196 10.93 -7.53 -21.05
CA TYR A 196 10.84 -6.62 -19.92
C TYR A 196 11.60 -5.32 -20.14
N SER A 197 10.93 -4.21 -19.86
CA SER A 197 11.56 -2.89 -19.75
C SER A 197 12.48 -2.84 -18.53
N SER A 198 13.53 -2.01 -18.56
CA SER A 198 14.40 -1.82 -17.40
C SER A 198 13.75 -0.93 -16.33
N TRP A 199 14.04 -1.20 -15.06
CA TRP A 199 13.69 -0.34 -13.93
C TRP A 199 14.96 0.05 -13.19
N ASN A 200 15.22 1.34 -13.00
CA ASN A 200 16.48 1.80 -12.40
C ASN A 200 17.73 1.19 -13.05
N GLY A 201 17.73 1.07 -14.39
CA GLY A 201 18.81 0.47 -15.16
C GLY A 201 18.98 -1.05 -15.04
N GLN A 202 18.10 -1.76 -14.30
CA GLN A 202 18.15 -3.21 -14.11
C GLN A 202 17.08 -3.91 -14.96
N ASN A 203 17.44 -5.00 -15.63
CA ASN A 203 16.49 -5.93 -16.24
C ASN A 203 16.36 -7.21 -15.39
N PRO A 204 15.15 -7.77 -15.19
CA PRO A 204 14.98 -9.02 -14.46
C PRO A 204 15.75 -10.21 -15.05
N LEU A 205 16.06 -10.18 -16.34
CA LEU A 205 16.82 -11.24 -17.02
C LEU A 205 18.34 -11.10 -16.82
N ASP A 206 18.84 -9.94 -16.40
CA ASP A 206 20.27 -9.75 -16.09
C ASP A 206 20.69 -10.56 -14.86
N VAL A 207 19.72 -10.93 -14.02
CA VAL A 207 19.90 -11.74 -12.80
C VAL A 207 20.24 -13.21 -13.12
N ILE A 208 20.16 -13.61 -14.40
CA ILE A 208 20.52 -14.96 -14.89
C ILE A 208 22.05 -15.13 -14.98
N THR A 209 22.87 -14.09 -14.76
CA THR A 209 24.33 -14.20 -14.93
C THR A 209 24.92 -15.35 -14.13
N ARG A 210 25.42 -16.32 -14.90
CA ARG A 210 26.06 -17.60 -14.55
C ARG A 210 27.42 -17.41 -13.89
#